data_AF-A0A090NBU3-F1
#
_entry.id   AF-A0A090NBU3-F1
#
_cell.length_a   1.000
_cell.length_b   1.000
_cell.length_c   1.000
_cell.angle_alpha   90.00
_cell.angle_beta   90.00
_cell.angle_gamma   90.00
#
_symmetry.space_group_name_H-M   'P 1'
#
loop_
_entity.id
_entity.type
_entity.pdbx_description
1 polymer ?
#
loop_
_entity_poly.entity_id
_entity_poly.type
_entity_poly.pdbx_seq_one_letter_code
_entity_poly.pdbx_strand_id
1 'polypeptide(L)' 'GNGCHYRGDSRVINPQGEIIATADAHQATRIDAELSMAVLREYRDKFPAWRDADEFRLR' A
#
# COMPACT_ATOMS: atom_id res chain seq x y z
N GLY A 1 28.81 -2.64 -0.51
CA GLY A 1 27.52 -2.02 -0.13
C GLY A 1 27.79 -0.85 0.79
N ASN A 2 26.99 0.21 0.72
CA ASN A 2 27.26 1.51 1.38
C ASN A 2 27.11 1.51 2.92
N GLY A 3 27.26 0.36 3.58
CA GLY A 3 27.10 0.22 5.04
C GLY A 3 25.66 0.31 5.56
N CYS A 4 24.66 0.53 4.69
CA CYS A 4 23.27 0.59 5.09
C CYS A 4 22.63 -0.81 5.17
N HIS A 5 22.04 -1.13 6.33
CA HIS A 5 21.22 -2.32 6.50
C HIS A 5 19.79 -2.06 6.02
N TYR A 6 19.34 -2.82 5.03
CA TYR A 6 17.97 -2.76 4.54
C TYR A 6 17.12 -3.80 5.27
N ARG A 7 15.99 -3.36 5.83
CA ARG A 7 15.09 -4.23 6.60
C ARG A 7 14.15 -5.06 5.73
N GLY A 8 13.93 -4.66 4.48
CA GLY A 8 12.87 -5.23 3.65
C GLY A 8 11.55 -4.53 3.97
N ASP A 9 10.64 -5.21 4.69
CA ASP A 9 9.28 -4.73 4.98
C ASP A 9 8.38 -4.56 3.74
N SER A 10 8.62 -5.36 2.68
CA SER A 10 7.70 -5.43 1.54
C SER A 10 6.32 -5.91 2.01
N ARG A 11 5.27 -5.16 1.66
CA ARG A 11 3.89 -5.41 2.08
C ARG A 11 2.90 -5.11 0.97
N VAL A 12 1.76 -5.79 1.00
CA VAL A 12 0.56 -5.39 0.25
C VAL A 12 -0.47 -4.90 1.26
N ILE A 13 -1.03 -3.72 1.03
CA ILE A 13 -1.97 -3.05 1.95
C ILE A 13 -3.24 -2.72 1.16
N ASN A 14 -4.40 -3.02 1.73
CA ASN A 14 -5.69 -2.76 1.08
C ASN A 14 -6.16 -1.30 1.28
N PRO A 15 -7.26 -0.87 0.63
CA PRO A 15 -7.74 0.52 0.72
C PRO A 15 -8.11 0.99 2.15
N GLN A 16 -8.42 0.06 3.04
CA GLN A 16 -8.74 0.32 4.45
C GLN A 16 -7.48 0.47 5.32
N GLY A 17 -6.29 0.24 4.76
CA GLY A 17 -5.02 0.28 5.49
C GLY A 17 -4.62 -1.04 6.13
N GLU A 18 -5.33 -2.14 5.84
CA GLU A 18 -5.02 -3.46 6.38
C GLU A 18 -3.89 -4.13 5.58
N ILE A 19 -2.96 -4.76 6.27
CA ILE A 19 -1.86 -5.51 5.64
C ILE A 19 -2.38 -6.89 5.23
N ILE A 20 -2.39 -7.17 3.93
CA ILE A 20 -2.89 -8.43 3.36
C ILE A 20 -1.78 -9.38 2.92
N ALA A 21 -0.54 -8.90 2.82
CA ALA A 21 0.66 -9.73 2.73
C ALA A 21 1.88 -9.00 3.28
N THR A 22 2.82 -9.73 3.88
CA THR A 22 4.08 -9.20 4.41
C THR A 22 5.22 -10.15 4.09
N ALA A 23 6.38 -9.59 3.70
CA ALA A 23 7.63 -10.33 3.60
C ALA A 23 8.40 -10.24 4.92
N ASP A 24 9.08 -11.31 5.30
CA ASP A 24 9.96 -11.32 6.47
C ASP A 24 11.19 -10.43 6.26
N ALA A 25 11.66 -9.86 7.38
CA ALA A 25 12.80 -8.95 7.35
C ALA A 25 14.09 -9.68 6.96
N HIS A 26 14.94 -8.99 6.18
CA HIS A 26 16.27 -9.47 5.78
C HIS A 26 16.28 -10.79 5.00
N GLN A 27 15.14 -11.24 4.48
CA GLN A 27 15.02 -12.46 3.70
C GLN A 27 14.68 -12.18 2.24
N ALA A 28 15.33 -12.89 1.33
CA ALA A 28 14.92 -12.92 -0.07
C ALA A 28 13.59 -13.69 -0.16
N THR A 29 12.51 -12.96 -0.46
CA THR A 29 11.14 -13.47 -0.36
C THR A 29 10.30 -13.02 -1.56
N ARG A 30 9.42 -13.90 -2.03
CA ARG A 30 8.30 -13.57 -2.91
C ARG A 30 7.00 -13.69 -2.10
N ILE A 31 6.16 -12.67 -2.18
CA ILE A 31 4.81 -12.68 -1.60
C ILE A 31 3.80 -12.41 -2.73
N ASP A 32 2.65 -13.09 -2.67
CA ASP A 32 1.55 -12.94 -3.61
C ASP A 32 0.27 -12.59 -2.81
N ALA A 33 -0.53 -11.65 -3.32
CA ALA A 33 -1.80 -11.25 -2.72
C ALA A 33 -2.77 -10.78 -3.82
N GLU A 34 -4.07 -10.93 -3.57
CA GLU A 34 -5.12 -10.47 -4.48
C GLU A 34 -5.72 -9.15 -4.00
N LEU A 35 -5.86 -8.19 -4.91
CA LEU A 35 -6.59 -6.96 -4.69
C LEU A 35 -7.88 -6.98 -5.49
N SER A 36 -9.02 -6.85 -4.81
CA SER A 36 -10.32 -6.80 -5.45
C SER A 36 -10.65 -5.40 -5.94
N MET A 37 -10.90 -5.26 -7.25
CA MET A 37 -11.42 -4.02 -7.84
C MET A 37 -12.81 -3.63 -7.34
N ALA A 38 -13.66 -4.60 -6.96
CA ALA A 38 -14.99 -4.33 -6.41
C ALA A 38 -14.89 -3.62 -5.05
N VAL A 39 -14.14 -4.20 -4.12
CA VAL A 39 -13.81 -3.61 -2.80
C VAL A 39 -13.21 -2.21 -2.92
N LEU A 40 -12.28 -1.96 -3.85
CA LEU A 40 -11.71 -0.63 -4.05
C LEU A 40 -12.77 0.41 -4.48
N ARG A 41 -13.69 0.03 -5.37
CA ARG A 41 -14.78 0.91 -5.81
C ARG A 41 -15.73 1.20 -4.66
N GLU A 42 -16.17 0.17 -3.94
CA GLU A 42 -17.06 0.30 -2.79
C GLU A 42 -16.47 1.21 -1.69
N TYR A 43 -15.18 1.06 -1.40
CA TYR A 43 -14.48 1.94 -0.46
C TYR A 43 -14.53 3.41 -0.89
N ARG A 44 -14.24 3.70 -2.16
CA ARG A 44 -14.27 5.06 -2.71
C ARG A 44 -15.67 5.64 -2.79
N ASP A 45 -16.70 4.81 -3.00
CA ASP A 45 -18.09 5.25 -3.05
C ASP A 45 -18.62 5.58 -1.64
N LYS A 46 -18.30 4.75 -0.65
CA LYS A 46 -18.70 4.95 0.75
C LYS A 46 -17.97 6.12 1.41
N PHE A 47 -16.70 6.32 1.07
CA PHE A 47 -15.88 7.39 1.64
C PHE A 47 -15.03 8.08 0.56
N PRO A 48 -15.61 9.01 -0.20
CA PRO A 48 -14.98 9.64 -1.36
C PRO A 48 -14.04 10.79 -0.96
N ALA A 49 -13.11 10.54 -0.04
CA ALA A 49 -12.16 11.53 0.48
C ALA A 49 -11.34 12.25 -0.60
N TRP A 50 -11.15 11.61 -1.75
CA TRP A 50 -10.46 12.20 -2.90
C TRP A 50 -11.18 13.44 -3.48
N ARG A 51 -12.47 13.63 -3.18
CA ARG A 51 -13.25 14.81 -3.61
C ARG A 51 -13.02 16.04 -2.73
N ASP A 52 -12.48 15.83 -1.53
CA ASP A 52 -12.19 16.89 -0.56
C ASP A 52 -10.72 17.36 -0.66
N ALA A 53 -10.01 16.93 -1.70
CA ALA A 53 -8.60 17.27 -1.90
C ALA A 53 -8.44 18.73 -2.38
N ASP A 54 -7.57 19.48 -1.70
CA ASP A 54 -7.20 20.83 -2.12
C ASP A 54 -6.30 20.82 -3.36
N GLU A 55 -6.47 21.81 -4.24
CA GLU A 55 -5.57 22.03 -5.37
C GLU A 55 -4.20 22.54 -4.90
N PHE A 56 -3.12 22.02 -5.50
CA PHE A 56 -1.76 22.50 -5.28
C PHE A 56 -0.94 22.47 -6.57
N ARG A 57 0.20 23.18 -6.56
CA ARG A 57 1.20 23.13 -7.65
C ARG A 57 2.57 22.79 -7.07
N LEU A 58 3.25 21.81 -7.67
CA LEU A 58 4.65 21.53 -7.38
C LEU A 58 5.51 22.67 -7.97
N ARG A 59 6.43 23.21 -7.17
CA ARG A 59 7.43 24.21 -7.59
C ARG A 59 8.79 23.56 -7.77
#